data_AF-A0A2V7YNK1-F1
#
_entry.id   AF-A0A2V7YNK1-F1
#
_cell.length_a   1.000
_cell.length_b   1.000
_cell.length_c   1.000
_cell.angle_alpha   90.00
_cell.angle_beta   90.00
_cell.angle_gamma   90.00
#
_symmetry.space_group_name_H-M   'P 1'
#
loop_
_entity.id
_entity.type
_entity.pdbx_description
1 polymer ?
#
loop_
_entity_poly.entity_id
_entity_poly.type
_entity_poly.pdbx_seq_one_letter_code
_entity_poly.pdbx_strand_id
1 'polypeptide(L)'
;MKAEGRRQKSVLAWLTSAFCFLPSALSAQVIDNFDARVDWQARPSDGVSLVITQDPAGHSLAAMRLDFDFHGHAGYAIAHKPVSIDLPPDYEFSFWIRGNAQPNNLEFKLIDVTGDNVWWVNQRNFVFAHDWRRVVVKKRHFQFAWGPLGGGEPHHIAAIEIVVTAGTGGKGMVFIDDLTLNERHVTAIDQPLTFTTSTIDFPQTREFGGFIIESDAHDYEVQTSPDGTAWQTIYAVHGARSPRQFLYTPETEAAHIRVAPPPRSITIEPIAWSASRNDFFTNVAREVDRGDYPRYLHNEQSYWSVVGVDGDTNEALFNIDGAVEPEKGGYSIEPFLYTGGRLLTWNDVPPKPSLAKGYLPIPSVEWPNLTITAYAAGKRGESTLYVDYTLRADTATNATLLLAIRPFQVNP
;
A
#
# COMPACT_ATOMS: atom_id res chain seq x y z
N MET A 1 -61.84 -28.11 68.18
CA MET A 1 -62.03 -27.41 66.89
C MET A 1 -61.17 -26.16 66.94
N LYS A 2 -60.09 -26.14 66.14
CA LYS A 2 -58.96 -25.21 66.25
C LYS A 2 -59.22 -23.93 65.43
N ALA A 3 -58.83 -22.80 65.99
CA ALA A 3 -58.78 -21.50 65.34
C ALA A 3 -57.63 -21.48 64.32
N GLU A 4 -57.92 -21.06 63.09
CA GLU A 4 -57.00 -21.07 61.97
C GLU A 4 -56.55 -19.64 61.68
N GLY A 5 -55.36 -19.29 62.19
CA GLY A 5 -54.70 -18.01 61.98
C GLY A 5 -54.11 -17.91 60.58
N ARG A 6 -54.61 -16.97 59.79
CA ARG A 6 -54.20 -16.68 58.40
C ARG A 6 -52.85 -15.96 58.40
N ARG A 7 -51.76 -16.66 58.06
CA ARG A 7 -50.45 -16.05 57.77
C ARG A 7 -50.47 -15.39 56.38
N GLN A 8 -50.39 -14.06 56.32
CA GLN A 8 -50.03 -13.32 55.11
C GLN A 8 -48.58 -13.69 54.72
N LYS A 9 -48.39 -14.25 53.53
CA LYS A 9 -47.08 -14.37 52.90
C LYS A 9 -46.87 -13.12 52.04
N SER A 10 -45.97 -12.25 52.48
CA SER A 10 -45.46 -11.12 51.69
C SER A 10 -44.61 -11.69 50.55
N VAL A 11 -45.07 -11.56 49.31
CA VAL A 11 -44.27 -11.86 48.11
C VAL A 11 -43.43 -10.61 47.83
N LEU A 12 -42.14 -10.69 48.15
CA LEU A 12 -41.16 -9.67 47.80
C LEU A 12 -40.83 -9.88 46.31
N ALA A 13 -41.40 -9.04 45.44
CA ALA A 13 -41.05 -9.02 44.02
C ALA A 13 -39.65 -8.43 43.87
N TRP A 14 -38.68 -9.27 43.53
CA TRP A 14 -37.36 -8.82 43.07
C TRP A 14 -37.52 -8.25 41.67
N LEU A 15 -37.50 -6.92 41.55
CA LEU A 15 -37.28 -6.22 40.29
C LEU A 15 -35.82 -6.49 39.87
N THR A 16 -35.59 -7.55 39.10
CA THR A 16 -34.35 -7.67 38.32
C THR A 16 -34.39 -6.57 37.27
N SER A 17 -33.68 -5.47 37.54
CA SER A 17 -33.36 -4.46 36.54
C SER A 17 -32.55 -5.15 35.46
N ALA A 18 -33.21 -5.49 34.35
CA ALA A 18 -32.53 -5.84 33.12
C ALA A 18 -31.79 -4.57 32.66
N PHE A 19 -30.49 -4.50 32.96
CA PHE A 19 -29.60 -3.57 32.28
C PHE A 19 -29.56 -4.01 30.82
N CYS A 20 -30.42 -3.42 30.00
CA CYS A 20 -30.20 -3.38 28.57
C CYS A 20 -28.90 -2.61 28.35
N PHE A 21 -27.79 -3.34 28.15
CA PHE A 21 -26.64 -2.78 27.44
C PHE A 21 -27.14 -2.49 26.02
N LEU A 22 -27.60 -1.25 25.81
CA LEU A 22 -27.64 -0.69 24.47
C LEU A 22 -26.19 -0.77 23.96
N PRO A 23 -25.93 -1.36 22.78
CA PRO A 23 -24.62 -1.21 22.17
C PRO A 23 -24.34 0.29 22.09
N SER A 24 -23.25 0.74 22.71
CA SER A 24 -22.79 2.12 22.56
C SER A 24 -22.73 2.40 21.06
N ALA A 25 -23.53 3.36 20.60
CA ALA A 25 -23.40 3.86 19.24
C ALA A 25 -21.94 4.30 19.07
N LEU A 26 -21.24 3.71 18.09
CA LEU A 26 -19.93 4.16 17.64
C LEU A 26 -20.00 5.68 17.45
N SER A 27 -19.32 6.42 18.33
CA SER A 27 -19.38 7.88 18.30
C SER A 27 -18.41 8.37 17.24
N ALA A 28 -18.90 8.53 16.01
CA ALA A 28 -18.17 9.26 14.98
C ALA A 28 -17.97 10.72 15.45
N GLN A 29 -16.73 11.09 15.77
CA GLN A 29 -16.39 12.46 16.08
C GLN A 29 -16.22 13.23 14.76
N VAL A 30 -17.15 14.15 14.48
CA VAL A 30 -16.97 15.12 13.39
C VAL A 30 -15.89 16.11 13.81
N ILE A 31 -14.79 16.15 13.06
CA ILE A 31 -13.71 17.12 13.27
C ILE A 31 -14.06 18.42 12.56
N ASP A 32 -14.48 18.31 11.31
CA ASP A 32 -14.91 19.44 10.50
C ASP A 32 -15.81 18.97 9.35
N ASN A 33 -17.03 19.48 9.27
CA ASN A 33 -17.95 19.26 8.15
C ASN A 33 -17.98 20.43 7.17
N PHE A 34 -17.16 21.47 7.39
CA PHE A 34 -16.98 22.61 6.48
C PHE A 34 -18.23 23.42 6.10
N ASP A 35 -19.35 23.20 6.80
CA ASP A 35 -20.60 23.94 6.65
C ASP A 35 -20.53 25.34 7.26
N ALA A 36 -19.79 25.45 8.36
CA ALA A 36 -19.43 26.73 8.95
C ALA A 36 -18.24 27.35 8.21
N ARG A 37 -17.86 28.57 8.61
CA ARG A 37 -16.68 29.24 8.06
C ARG A 37 -15.45 28.33 8.19
N VAL A 38 -14.80 28.05 7.06
CA VAL A 38 -13.50 27.35 7.01
C VAL A 38 -12.44 28.17 7.75
N ASP A 39 -11.86 27.59 8.79
CA ASP A 39 -10.84 28.20 9.67
C ASP A 39 -9.47 27.49 9.58
N TRP A 40 -9.26 26.72 8.53
CA TRP A 40 -8.00 26.07 8.20
C TRP A 40 -6.96 27.08 7.70
N GLN A 41 -5.70 26.89 8.09
CA GLN A 41 -4.59 27.77 7.76
C GLN A 41 -3.84 27.26 6.52
N ALA A 42 -3.60 28.13 5.54
CA ALA A 42 -2.74 27.83 4.41
C ALA A 42 -1.26 27.96 4.81
N ARG A 43 -0.46 26.90 4.63
CA ARG A 43 0.99 26.88 4.91
C ARG A 43 1.79 26.27 3.75
N PRO A 44 1.77 26.89 2.55
CA PRO A 44 2.55 26.37 1.42
C PRO A 44 4.06 26.50 1.65
N SER A 45 4.85 25.66 0.99
CA SER A 45 6.31 25.86 0.90
C SER A 45 6.67 27.09 0.08
N ASP A 46 7.92 27.56 0.21
CA ASP A 46 8.45 28.63 -0.63
C ASP A 46 8.26 28.32 -2.13
N GLY A 47 7.76 29.31 -2.88
CA GLY A 47 7.48 29.16 -4.31
C GLY A 47 6.15 28.47 -4.65
N VAL A 48 5.36 28.04 -3.67
CA VAL A 48 4.02 27.43 -3.87
C VAL A 48 2.93 28.41 -3.43
N SER A 49 1.84 28.47 -4.18
CA SER A 49 0.63 29.21 -3.80
C SER A 49 -0.45 28.25 -3.31
N LEU A 50 -1.14 28.62 -2.22
CA LEU A 50 -2.32 27.94 -1.73
C LEU A 50 -3.35 28.96 -1.23
N VAL A 51 -4.57 28.88 -1.73
CA VAL A 51 -5.72 29.62 -1.24
C VAL A 51 -6.75 28.64 -0.72
N ILE A 52 -7.22 28.88 0.51
CA ILE A 52 -8.27 28.09 1.15
C ILE A 52 -9.55 28.93 1.20
N THR A 53 -10.63 28.39 0.65
CA THR A 53 -11.96 29.01 0.65
C THR A 53 -13.03 28.01 1.03
N GLN A 54 -14.25 28.50 1.27
CA GLN A 54 -15.44 27.68 1.40
C GLN A 54 -16.16 27.63 0.04
N ASP A 55 -16.61 26.45 -0.37
CA ASP A 55 -17.39 26.26 -1.59
C ASP A 55 -18.78 25.70 -1.25
N PRO A 56 -19.88 26.31 -1.74
CA PRO A 56 -21.24 25.88 -1.45
C PRO A 56 -21.66 24.60 -2.20
N ALA A 57 -20.82 24.05 -3.08
CA ALA A 57 -21.03 22.75 -3.71
C ALA A 57 -20.27 21.66 -2.96
N GLY A 58 -20.62 21.49 -1.68
CA GLY A 58 -20.11 20.41 -0.82
C GLY A 58 -20.64 19.03 -1.21
N HIS A 59 -20.11 17.99 -0.57
CA HIS A 59 -20.68 16.65 -0.60
C HIS A 59 -22.01 16.63 0.18
N SER A 60 -22.01 17.28 1.34
CA SER A 60 -23.19 17.38 2.22
C SER A 60 -23.89 18.74 2.07
N LEU A 61 -23.18 19.85 2.37
CA LEU A 61 -23.72 21.20 2.19
C LEU A 61 -22.64 22.17 1.69
N ALA A 62 -21.53 22.35 2.40
CA ALA A 62 -20.38 23.10 1.90
C ALA A 62 -19.08 22.31 2.11
N ALA A 63 -18.04 22.67 1.36
CA ALA A 63 -16.73 22.01 1.44
C ALA A 63 -15.60 23.04 1.58
N MET A 64 -14.48 22.59 2.15
CA MET A 64 -13.24 23.33 2.04
C MET A 64 -12.66 23.14 0.64
N ARG A 65 -12.35 24.26 -0.03
CA ARG A 65 -11.70 24.30 -1.33
C ARG A 65 -10.25 24.77 -1.18
N LEU A 66 -9.35 24.01 -1.77
CA LEU A 66 -7.91 24.25 -1.86
C LEU A 66 -7.55 24.55 -3.32
N ASP A 67 -7.23 25.81 -3.64
CA ASP A 67 -6.66 26.19 -4.93
C ASP A 67 -5.14 26.31 -4.78
N PHE A 68 -4.38 25.43 -5.44
CA PHE A 68 -2.92 25.41 -5.36
C PHE A 68 -2.24 25.60 -6.71
N ASP A 69 -1.02 26.14 -6.69
CA ASP A 69 -0.13 26.22 -7.85
C ASP A 69 1.33 26.01 -7.40
N PHE A 70 1.98 24.99 -7.95
CA PHE A 70 3.39 24.69 -7.70
C PHE A 70 4.36 25.54 -8.56
N HIS A 71 3.85 26.31 -9.54
CA HIS A 71 4.65 27.18 -10.43
C HIS A 71 5.80 26.47 -11.16
N GLY A 72 5.65 25.16 -11.39
CA GLY A 72 6.69 24.32 -12.02
C GLY A 72 7.83 23.91 -11.09
N HIS A 73 7.70 24.13 -9.77
CA HIS A 73 8.66 23.71 -8.75
C HIS A 73 8.16 22.49 -7.97
N ALA A 74 9.09 21.82 -7.28
CA ALA A 74 8.72 20.91 -6.21
C ALA A 74 8.23 21.71 -5.00
N GLY A 75 7.44 21.08 -4.13
CA GLY A 75 6.94 21.73 -2.92
C GLY A 75 5.65 21.11 -2.41
N TYR A 76 5.06 21.75 -1.41
CA TYR A 76 3.84 21.29 -0.75
C TYR A 76 2.86 22.44 -0.49
N ALA A 77 1.58 22.12 -0.57
CA ALA A 77 0.46 22.99 -0.21
C ALA A 77 -0.26 22.36 1.00
N ILE A 78 -0.09 22.96 2.18
CA ILE A 78 -0.61 22.43 3.44
C ILE A 78 -1.86 23.21 3.87
N ALA A 79 -2.96 22.49 4.09
CA ALA A 79 -4.08 22.95 4.90
C ALA A 79 -3.90 22.45 6.33
N HIS A 80 -3.77 23.36 7.29
CA HIS A 80 -3.47 23.06 8.69
C HIS A 80 -4.61 23.44 9.64
N LYS A 81 -4.99 22.53 10.54
CA LYS A 81 -6.00 22.74 11.58
C LYS A 81 -5.45 22.39 12.96
N PRO A 82 -5.38 23.36 13.88
CA PRO A 82 -5.16 23.06 15.29
C PRO A 82 -6.33 22.23 15.85
N VAL A 83 -6.01 21.18 16.60
CA VAL A 83 -6.97 20.32 17.30
C VAL A 83 -6.46 20.01 18.71
N SER A 84 -7.25 19.31 19.51
CA SER A 84 -6.82 18.75 20.80
C SER A 84 -7.58 17.44 20.96
N ILE A 85 -6.99 16.34 20.49
CA ILE A 85 -7.67 15.05 20.37
C ILE A 85 -6.79 13.97 21.00
N ASP A 86 -7.36 13.24 21.96
CA ASP A 86 -6.84 11.95 22.39
C ASP A 86 -7.29 10.88 21.39
N LEU A 87 -6.33 10.20 20.78
CA LEU A 87 -6.60 9.15 19.80
C LEU A 87 -7.03 7.86 20.52
N PRO A 88 -8.12 7.21 20.07
CA PRO A 88 -8.51 5.90 20.58
C PRO A 88 -7.42 4.83 20.35
N PRO A 89 -7.50 3.66 21.02
CA PRO A 89 -6.51 2.58 20.84
C PRO A 89 -6.39 2.09 19.39
N ASP A 90 -7.52 2.03 18.66
CA ASP A 90 -7.59 1.83 17.21
C ASP A 90 -8.60 2.83 16.62
N TYR A 91 -8.26 3.42 15.49
CA TYR A 91 -9.03 4.52 14.91
C TYR A 91 -8.88 4.63 13.40
N GLU A 92 -9.84 5.30 12.78
CA GLU A 92 -9.73 5.80 11.42
C GLU A 92 -10.14 7.26 11.34
N PHE A 93 -9.42 8.01 10.50
CA PHE A 93 -9.97 9.24 9.95
C PHE A 93 -10.60 8.95 8.60
N SER A 94 -11.70 9.63 8.29
CA SER A 94 -12.26 9.61 6.95
C SER A 94 -12.75 10.97 6.51
N PHE A 95 -12.68 11.24 5.22
CA PHE A 95 -13.15 12.47 4.59
C PHE A 95 -13.54 12.20 3.14
N TRP A 96 -14.41 13.04 2.58
CA TRP A 96 -14.70 13.06 1.16
C TRP A 96 -13.71 13.98 0.45
N ILE A 97 -13.27 13.55 -0.73
CA ILE A 97 -12.40 14.34 -1.61
C ILE A 97 -12.88 14.28 -3.06
N ARG A 98 -12.80 15.41 -3.74
CA ARG A 98 -12.85 15.51 -5.21
C ARG A 98 -11.88 16.59 -5.68
N GLY A 99 -11.54 16.61 -6.96
CA GLY A 99 -10.70 17.67 -7.48
C GLY A 99 -10.46 17.61 -8.98
N ASN A 100 -9.80 18.65 -9.47
CA ASN A 100 -9.25 18.74 -10.81
C ASN A 100 -7.79 19.17 -10.69
N ALA A 101 -6.90 18.19 -10.79
CA ALA A 101 -5.45 18.37 -10.69
C ALA A 101 -4.75 17.20 -11.38
N GLN A 102 -3.50 17.43 -11.81
CA GLN A 102 -2.61 16.34 -12.20
C GLN A 102 -2.34 15.41 -11.01
N PRO A 103 -1.94 14.13 -11.24
CA PRO A 103 -1.55 13.24 -10.15
C PRO A 103 -0.45 13.85 -9.29
N ASN A 104 -0.75 14.01 -8.00
CA ASN A 104 0.16 14.56 -7.00
C ASN A 104 0.07 13.69 -5.74
N ASN A 105 0.97 13.86 -4.78
CA ASN A 105 0.89 13.09 -3.54
C ASN A 105 -0.16 13.72 -2.63
N LEU A 106 -0.99 12.89 -2.00
CA LEU A 106 -1.90 13.30 -0.94
C LEU A 106 -1.32 12.81 0.39
N GLU A 107 -1.10 13.73 1.33
CA GLU A 107 -0.62 13.38 2.66
C GLU A 107 -1.66 13.79 3.72
N PHE A 108 -1.80 12.94 4.74
CA PHE A 108 -2.55 13.24 5.95
C PHE A 108 -1.59 13.16 7.13
N LYS A 109 -1.44 14.26 7.88
CA LYS A 109 -0.46 14.35 8.98
C LYS A 109 -1.14 14.56 10.32
N LEU A 110 -0.55 13.93 11.33
CA LEU A 110 -0.85 14.10 12.73
C LEU A 110 0.38 14.71 13.40
N ILE A 111 0.17 15.75 14.19
CA ILE A 111 1.24 16.49 14.86
C ILE A 111 0.97 16.49 16.36
N ASP A 112 1.99 16.19 17.16
CA ASP A 112 1.85 16.20 18.62
C ASP A 112 1.79 17.62 19.21
N VAL A 113 1.65 17.68 20.53
CA VAL A 113 1.60 18.93 21.31
C VAL A 113 2.87 19.79 21.24
N THR A 114 4.01 19.19 20.88
CA THR A 114 5.27 19.93 20.74
C THR A 114 5.34 20.66 19.41
N GLY A 115 4.66 20.14 18.39
CA GLY A 115 4.77 20.59 17.01
C GLY A 115 5.93 19.96 16.25
N ASP A 116 6.83 19.23 16.92
CA ASP A 116 8.07 18.72 16.35
C ASP A 116 7.95 17.26 15.87
N ASN A 117 7.00 16.49 16.41
CA ASN A 117 6.80 15.10 16.02
C ASN A 117 5.62 14.96 15.07
N VAL A 118 5.87 14.32 13.93
CA VAL A 118 4.91 14.17 12.84
C VAL A 118 4.76 12.70 12.48
N TRP A 119 3.51 12.26 12.38
CA TRP A 119 3.13 11.00 11.77
C TRP A 119 2.34 11.29 10.50
N TRP A 120 2.54 10.49 9.46
CA TRP A 120 1.90 10.73 8.18
C TRP A 120 1.36 9.46 7.53
N VAL A 121 0.36 9.65 6.69
CA VAL A 121 0.02 8.74 5.60
C VAL A 121 0.37 9.46 4.30
N ASN A 122 1.20 8.85 3.45
CA ASN A 122 1.60 9.42 2.17
C ASN A 122 1.10 8.55 1.01
N GLN A 123 0.06 9.03 0.32
CA GLN A 123 -0.51 8.39 -0.85
C GLN A 123 0.12 8.99 -2.12
N ARG A 124 1.17 8.33 -2.62
CA ARG A 124 1.91 8.81 -3.79
C ARG A 124 1.07 8.72 -5.07
N ASN A 125 1.28 9.67 -5.98
CA ASN A 125 0.60 9.74 -7.28
C ASN A 125 -0.94 9.61 -7.17
N PHE A 126 -1.52 10.24 -6.14
CA PHE A 126 -2.96 10.26 -5.91
C PHE A 126 -3.67 10.94 -7.09
N VAL A 127 -4.66 10.24 -7.64
CA VAL A 127 -5.50 10.73 -8.74
C VAL A 127 -6.76 11.35 -8.15
N PHE A 128 -6.88 12.67 -8.29
CA PHE A 128 -8.05 13.43 -7.84
C PHE A 128 -9.22 13.18 -8.79
N ALA A 129 -10.20 12.41 -8.34
CA ALA A 129 -11.41 12.15 -9.12
C ALA A 129 -12.31 13.39 -9.17
N HIS A 130 -13.04 13.53 -10.28
CA HIS A 130 -14.01 14.61 -10.44
C HIS A 130 -15.22 14.43 -9.51
N ASP A 131 -15.64 13.19 -9.30
CA ASP A 131 -16.70 12.82 -8.36
C ASP A 131 -16.13 12.65 -6.94
N TRP A 132 -16.99 12.88 -5.94
CA TRP A 132 -16.65 12.66 -4.54
C TRP A 132 -16.26 11.19 -4.28
N ARG A 133 -15.10 11.00 -3.66
CA ARG A 133 -14.63 9.72 -3.17
C ARG A 133 -14.30 9.81 -1.70
N ARG A 134 -14.62 8.76 -0.96
CA ARG A 134 -14.26 8.67 0.46
C ARG A 134 -12.82 8.17 0.57
N VAL A 135 -12.00 8.90 1.32
CA VAL A 135 -10.68 8.47 1.77
C VAL A 135 -10.80 8.02 3.22
N VAL A 136 -10.18 6.89 3.53
CA VAL A 136 -10.10 6.33 4.88
C VAL A 136 -8.63 6.09 5.22
N VAL A 137 -8.16 6.68 6.32
CA VAL A 137 -6.81 6.47 6.84
C VAL A 137 -6.91 5.89 8.26
N LYS A 138 -6.45 4.66 8.40
CA LYS A 138 -6.53 3.89 9.65
C LYS A 138 -5.24 4.05 10.44
N LYS A 139 -5.28 3.81 11.75
CA LYS A 139 -4.12 3.86 12.65
C LYS A 139 -2.86 3.24 12.02
N ARG A 140 -2.95 2.03 11.49
CA ARG A 140 -1.81 1.30 10.88
C ARG A 140 -1.19 1.97 9.64
N HIS A 141 -1.91 2.89 8.99
CA HIS A 141 -1.40 3.60 7.81
C HIS A 141 -0.41 4.68 8.21
N PHE A 142 -0.50 5.17 9.45
CA PHE A 142 0.38 6.19 9.97
C PHE A 142 1.76 5.64 10.23
N GLN A 143 2.76 6.32 9.68
CA GLN A 143 4.17 6.09 9.95
C GLN A 143 4.76 7.30 10.63
N PHE A 144 5.67 7.09 11.57
CA PHE A 144 6.47 8.19 12.11
C PHE A 144 7.31 8.78 10.97
N ALA A 145 7.12 10.07 10.69
CA ALA A 145 7.76 10.75 9.59
C ALA A 145 9.08 11.37 10.05
N TRP A 146 9.03 12.22 11.08
CA TRP A 146 10.20 12.85 11.70
C TRP A 146 9.85 13.44 13.07
N GLY A 147 10.89 13.78 13.83
CA GLY A 147 10.79 14.45 15.13
C GLY A 147 11.76 13.87 16.16
N PRO A 148 11.95 14.55 17.31
CA PRO A 148 12.87 14.11 18.36
C PRO A 148 12.50 12.78 19.02
N LEU A 149 11.25 12.29 18.91
CA LEU A 149 10.86 10.98 19.44
C LEU A 149 11.51 9.80 18.72
N GLY A 150 11.87 9.97 17.44
CA GLY A 150 12.49 8.92 16.63
C GLY A 150 11.60 7.71 16.30
N GLY A 151 10.31 7.73 16.66
CA GLY A 151 9.37 6.64 16.39
C GLY A 151 8.18 6.60 17.35
N GLY A 152 7.44 5.49 17.29
CA GLY A 152 6.27 5.24 18.15
C GLY A 152 4.93 5.64 17.50
N GLU A 153 3.86 5.55 18.28
CA GLU A 153 2.50 5.91 17.87
C GLU A 153 2.06 7.22 18.54
N PRO A 154 1.26 8.06 17.86
CA PRO A 154 0.69 9.24 18.49
C PRO A 154 -0.46 8.83 19.43
N HIS A 155 -0.50 9.42 20.62
CA HIS A 155 -1.60 9.25 21.58
C HIS A 155 -2.47 10.50 21.70
N HIS A 156 -1.85 11.69 21.71
CA HIS A 156 -2.55 12.97 21.70
C HIS A 156 -1.99 13.83 20.57
N ILE A 157 -2.87 14.45 19.81
CA ILE A 157 -2.51 15.31 18.67
C ILE A 157 -2.99 16.74 18.90
N ALA A 158 -2.16 17.70 18.49
CA ALA A 158 -2.45 19.12 18.56
C ALA A 158 -2.73 19.76 17.19
N ALA A 159 -2.45 19.05 16.10
CA ALA A 159 -2.86 19.48 14.77
C ALA A 159 -3.05 18.32 13.79
N ILE A 160 -3.89 18.58 12.80
CA ILE A 160 -4.08 17.76 11.60
C ILE A 160 -3.67 18.59 10.39
N GLU A 161 -3.02 17.96 9.42
CA GLU A 161 -2.75 18.57 8.11
C GLU A 161 -3.22 17.67 6.97
N ILE A 162 -3.85 18.29 5.97
CA ILE A 162 -4.13 17.69 4.67
C ILE A 162 -3.24 18.40 3.67
N VAL A 163 -2.39 17.64 2.98
CA VAL A 163 -1.29 18.19 2.17
C VAL A 163 -1.35 17.67 0.75
N VAL A 164 -1.21 18.58 -0.21
CA VAL A 164 -0.92 18.21 -1.60
C VAL A 164 0.55 18.52 -1.86
N THR A 165 1.36 17.48 -2.12
CA THR A 165 2.79 17.61 -2.43
C THR A 165 3.03 17.30 -3.90
N ALA A 166 3.92 18.05 -4.56
CA ALA A 166 4.22 17.89 -5.97
C ALA A 166 4.70 16.45 -6.29
N GLY A 167 3.88 15.70 -7.03
CA GLY A 167 4.25 14.47 -7.71
C GLY A 167 4.55 14.79 -9.17
N THR A 168 3.49 15.03 -9.95
CA THR A 168 3.59 15.64 -11.29
C THR A 168 3.78 17.16 -11.21
N GLY A 169 3.30 17.80 -10.13
CA GLY A 169 3.30 19.25 -9.95
C GLY A 169 2.09 19.93 -10.61
N GLY A 170 2.31 21.16 -11.10
CA GLY A 170 1.29 21.98 -11.76
C GLY A 170 0.35 22.73 -10.80
N LYS A 171 -0.84 23.05 -11.29
CA LYS A 171 -1.89 23.73 -10.51
C LYS A 171 -3.15 22.87 -10.45
N GLY A 172 -3.95 23.07 -9.42
CA GLY A 172 -5.16 22.29 -9.22
C GLY A 172 -6.11 22.85 -8.19
N MET A 173 -7.30 22.27 -8.17
CA MET A 173 -8.36 22.59 -7.22
C MET A 173 -8.81 21.30 -6.56
N VAL A 174 -8.79 21.25 -5.22
CA VAL A 174 -9.18 20.08 -4.42
C VAL A 174 -10.24 20.50 -3.42
N PHE A 175 -11.25 19.67 -3.22
CA PHE A 175 -12.33 19.88 -2.29
C PHE A 175 -12.30 18.78 -1.25
N ILE A 176 -12.46 19.15 0.02
CA ILE A 176 -12.51 18.25 1.17
C ILE A 176 -13.81 18.48 1.92
N ASP A 177 -14.47 17.41 2.31
CA ASP A 177 -15.71 17.46 3.08
C ASP A 177 -15.80 16.34 4.14
N ASP A 178 -16.65 16.51 5.16
CA ASP A 178 -16.96 15.59 6.25
C ASP A 178 -15.74 14.88 6.87
N LEU A 179 -14.76 15.64 7.39
CA LEU A 179 -13.64 15.08 8.13
C LEU A 179 -14.10 14.53 9.49
N THR A 180 -13.91 13.24 9.68
CA THR A 180 -14.36 12.48 10.86
C THR A 180 -13.25 11.64 11.45
N LEU A 181 -13.31 11.39 12.76
CA LEU A 181 -12.53 10.40 13.49
C LEU A 181 -13.48 9.37 14.11
N ASN A 182 -13.25 8.09 13.83
CA ASN A 182 -14.01 6.99 14.40
C ASN A 182 -13.08 6.07 15.18
N GLU A 183 -13.49 5.69 16.39
CA GLU A 183 -12.89 4.54 17.08
C GLU A 183 -13.25 3.25 16.33
N ARG A 184 -12.27 2.35 16.23
CA ARG A 184 -12.41 1.06 15.59
C ARG A 184 -12.33 -0.06 16.62
N HIS A 185 -13.11 -1.11 16.37
CA HIS A 185 -13.11 -2.33 17.17
C HIS A 185 -12.93 -3.55 16.27
N VAL A 186 -11.89 -3.52 15.43
CA VAL A 186 -11.59 -4.61 14.50
C VAL A 186 -10.33 -5.31 14.98
N THR A 187 -10.42 -6.62 15.22
CA THR A 187 -9.27 -7.41 15.67
C THR A 187 -8.52 -7.97 14.48
N ALA A 188 -7.26 -7.60 14.32
CA ALA A 188 -6.39 -8.17 13.30
C ALA A 188 -6.13 -9.67 13.52
N ILE A 189 -5.78 -10.38 12.45
CA ILE A 189 -5.16 -11.70 12.53
C ILE A 189 -3.67 -11.50 12.77
N ASP A 190 -3.17 -12.02 13.90
CA ASP A 190 -1.78 -11.83 14.32
C ASP A 190 -0.84 -12.97 13.86
N GLN A 191 -1.41 -14.14 13.54
CA GLN A 191 -0.70 -15.33 13.09
C GLN A 191 -1.50 -16.01 11.96
N PRO A 192 -0.84 -16.71 11.02
CA PRO A 192 -1.53 -17.39 9.93
C PRO A 192 -2.57 -18.40 10.46
N LEU A 193 -3.79 -18.36 9.90
CA LEU A 193 -4.86 -19.29 10.23
C LEU A 193 -5.20 -20.14 9.02
N THR A 194 -5.08 -21.47 9.13
CA THR A 194 -5.33 -22.41 8.02
C THR A 194 -6.60 -23.22 8.24
N PHE A 195 -7.40 -23.30 7.19
CA PHE A 195 -8.70 -23.97 7.16
C PHE A 195 -8.77 -24.94 5.97
N THR A 196 -9.48 -26.04 6.13
CA THR A 196 -9.77 -27.03 5.06
C THR A 196 -11.23 -26.96 4.58
N THR A 197 -11.97 -25.97 5.06
CA THR A 197 -13.34 -25.65 4.64
C THR A 197 -13.31 -24.56 3.56
N SER A 198 -14.31 -24.54 2.69
CA SER A 198 -14.50 -23.49 1.68
C SER A 198 -15.08 -22.21 2.24
N THR A 199 -15.66 -22.24 3.44
CA THR A 199 -16.29 -21.10 4.12
C THR A 199 -15.76 -20.98 5.54
N ILE A 200 -15.44 -19.77 5.95
CA ILE A 200 -14.86 -19.41 7.25
C ILE A 200 -15.74 -18.32 7.86
N ASP A 201 -16.21 -18.56 9.08
CA ASP A 201 -17.05 -17.65 9.83
C ASP A 201 -16.37 -17.27 11.14
N PHE A 202 -16.02 -15.99 11.27
CA PHE A 202 -15.53 -15.41 12.52
C PHE A 202 -16.69 -14.85 13.35
N PRO A 203 -16.61 -14.89 14.70
CA PRO A 203 -17.64 -14.31 15.56
C PRO A 203 -17.70 -12.78 15.49
N GLN A 204 -16.66 -12.15 14.94
CA GLN A 204 -16.54 -10.70 14.74
C GLN A 204 -15.71 -10.43 13.49
N THR A 205 -15.84 -9.22 12.91
CA THR A 205 -15.00 -8.79 11.80
C THR A 205 -13.52 -8.88 12.15
N ARG A 206 -12.74 -9.50 11.26
CA ARG A 206 -11.29 -9.61 11.37
C ARG A 206 -10.62 -8.89 10.24
N GLU A 207 -9.46 -8.32 10.53
CA GLU A 207 -8.60 -7.70 9.53
C GLU A 207 -7.40 -8.59 9.22
N PHE A 208 -7.02 -8.65 7.95
CA PHE A 208 -5.95 -9.54 7.48
C PHE A 208 -5.30 -9.02 6.19
N GLY A 209 -4.13 -9.55 5.87
CA GLY A 209 -3.30 -9.06 4.77
C GLY A 209 -3.51 -9.79 3.44
N GLY A 210 -3.92 -11.06 3.47
CA GLY A 210 -3.95 -11.85 2.25
C GLY A 210 -4.36 -13.29 2.48
N PHE A 211 -4.29 -14.05 1.40
CA PHE A 211 -4.58 -15.47 1.42
C PHE A 211 -3.49 -16.27 0.73
N ILE A 212 -3.22 -17.46 1.25
CA ILE A 212 -2.60 -18.55 0.51
C ILE A 212 -3.70 -19.58 0.26
N ILE A 213 -3.98 -19.88 -1.01
CA ILE A 213 -5.02 -20.82 -1.41
C ILE A 213 -4.36 -22.03 -2.04
N GLU A 214 -4.72 -23.23 -1.58
CA GLU A 214 -4.44 -24.47 -2.31
C GLU A 214 -5.70 -25.00 -2.97
N SER A 215 -5.71 -25.12 -4.29
CA SER A 215 -6.87 -25.56 -5.06
C SER A 215 -6.46 -26.36 -6.28
N ASP A 216 -7.26 -27.35 -6.66
CA ASP A 216 -7.13 -28.04 -7.95
C ASP A 216 -7.90 -27.33 -9.07
N ALA A 217 -8.71 -26.32 -8.73
CA ALA A 217 -9.44 -25.53 -9.70
C ALA A 217 -8.53 -24.47 -10.36
N HIS A 218 -8.60 -24.37 -11.69
CA HIS A 218 -7.91 -23.33 -12.44
C HIS A 218 -8.55 -21.95 -12.25
N ASP A 219 -9.86 -21.91 -12.05
CA ASP A 219 -10.63 -20.69 -11.87
C ASP A 219 -11.39 -20.76 -10.53
N TYR A 220 -11.28 -19.71 -9.71
CA TYR A 220 -12.04 -19.58 -8.47
C TYR A 220 -12.09 -18.13 -7.99
N GLU A 221 -13.05 -17.85 -7.11
CA GLU A 221 -13.25 -16.55 -6.51
C GLU A 221 -13.10 -16.61 -5.00
N VAL A 222 -12.44 -15.60 -4.42
CA VAL A 222 -12.45 -15.31 -2.98
C VAL A 222 -13.47 -14.22 -2.74
N GLN A 223 -14.40 -14.49 -1.83
CA GLN A 223 -15.53 -13.62 -1.56
C GLN A 223 -15.64 -13.37 -0.05
N THR A 224 -16.05 -12.16 0.31
CA THR A 224 -16.32 -11.78 1.70
C THR A 224 -17.77 -11.36 1.86
N SER A 225 -18.26 -11.41 3.10
CA SER A 225 -19.60 -10.95 3.44
C SER A 225 -19.62 -10.32 4.84
N PRO A 226 -20.38 -9.22 5.03
CA PRO A 226 -20.59 -8.65 6.36
C PRO A 226 -21.64 -9.44 7.18
N ASP A 227 -22.54 -10.18 6.52
CA ASP A 227 -23.69 -10.85 7.16
C ASP A 227 -23.85 -12.35 6.82
N GLY A 228 -22.95 -12.89 5.99
CA GLY A 228 -22.96 -14.28 5.53
C GLY A 228 -23.95 -14.56 4.39
N THR A 229 -24.71 -13.55 3.94
CA THR A 229 -25.75 -13.68 2.90
C THR A 229 -25.46 -12.84 1.66
N ALA A 230 -24.99 -11.61 1.84
CA ALA A 230 -24.58 -10.71 0.76
C ALA A 230 -23.07 -10.86 0.51
N TRP A 231 -22.72 -11.56 -0.56
CA TRP A 231 -21.32 -11.89 -0.89
C TRP A 231 -20.75 -10.96 -1.95
N GLN A 232 -19.54 -10.46 -1.71
CA GLN A 232 -18.77 -9.66 -2.65
C GLN A 232 -17.46 -10.37 -3.01
N THR A 233 -17.16 -10.47 -4.29
CA THR A 233 -15.86 -10.96 -4.77
C THR A 233 -14.78 -9.91 -4.51
N ILE A 234 -13.76 -10.30 -3.76
CA ILE A 234 -12.58 -9.46 -3.46
C ILE A 234 -11.36 -9.85 -4.29
N TYR A 235 -11.33 -11.08 -4.83
CA TYR A 235 -10.29 -11.55 -5.72
C TYR A 235 -10.82 -12.66 -6.62
N ALA A 236 -10.47 -12.64 -7.90
CA ALA A 236 -10.77 -13.71 -8.85
C ALA A 236 -9.45 -14.25 -9.43
N VAL A 237 -9.29 -15.57 -9.38
CA VAL A 237 -8.18 -16.29 -10.00
C VAL A 237 -8.70 -16.94 -11.27
N HIS A 238 -7.98 -16.72 -12.37
CA HIS A 238 -8.28 -17.30 -13.66
C HIS A 238 -7.06 -18.01 -14.23
N GLY A 239 -7.22 -19.25 -14.71
CA GLY A 239 -6.18 -20.03 -15.36
C GLY A 239 -4.97 -20.33 -14.47
N ALA A 240 -5.17 -20.58 -13.17
CA ALA A 240 -4.10 -20.91 -12.22
C ALA A 240 -3.23 -22.05 -12.76
N ARG A 241 -1.91 -21.84 -12.79
CA ARG A 241 -0.93 -22.84 -13.27
C ARG A 241 -0.23 -23.61 -12.16
N SER A 242 -0.46 -23.21 -10.92
CA SER A 242 0.04 -23.85 -9.70
C SER A 242 -1.14 -24.10 -8.78
N PRO A 243 -1.24 -25.27 -8.13
CA PRO A 243 -2.27 -25.52 -7.13
C PRO A 243 -2.20 -24.54 -5.94
N ARG A 244 -1.02 -24.01 -5.62
CA ARG A 244 -0.81 -23.03 -4.56
C ARG A 244 -0.72 -21.63 -5.15
N GLN A 245 -1.55 -20.73 -4.65
CA GLN A 245 -1.64 -19.33 -5.09
C GLN A 245 -1.53 -18.38 -3.90
N PHE A 246 -0.86 -17.26 -4.10
CA PHE A 246 -0.69 -16.19 -3.12
C PHE A 246 -1.51 -14.98 -3.56
N LEU A 247 -2.46 -14.55 -2.73
CA LEU A 247 -3.43 -13.52 -3.10
C LEU A 247 -3.17 -12.26 -2.28
N TYR A 248 -2.80 -11.18 -2.98
CA TYR A 248 -2.62 -9.86 -2.40
C TYR A 248 -3.96 -9.16 -2.26
N THR A 249 -4.57 -9.26 -1.09
CA THR A 249 -5.83 -8.60 -0.73
C THR A 249 -5.61 -7.70 0.49
N PRO A 250 -4.75 -6.67 0.38
CA PRO A 250 -4.53 -5.73 1.47
C PRO A 250 -5.84 -5.01 1.81
N GLU A 251 -5.90 -4.36 2.97
CA GLU A 251 -7.06 -3.55 3.38
C GLU A 251 -8.38 -4.34 3.49
N THR A 252 -8.30 -5.67 3.70
CA THR A 252 -9.49 -6.52 3.80
C THR A 252 -9.91 -6.71 5.25
N GLU A 253 -11.20 -6.48 5.50
CA GLU A 253 -11.88 -6.76 6.75
C GLU A 253 -13.12 -7.61 6.48
N ALA A 254 -13.26 -8.75 7.15
CA ALA A 254 -14.42 -9.61 6.98
C ALA A 254 -14.70 -10.47 8.22
N ALA A 255 -15.99 -10.73 8.47
CA ALA A 255 -16.42 -11.77 9.40
C ALA A 255 -16.65 -13.11 8.66
N HIS A 256 -17.17 -13.05 7.43
CA HIS A 256 -17.47 -14.22 6.61
C HIS A 256 -16.62 -14.22 5.35
N ILE A 257 -15.96 -15.33 5.07
CA ILE A 257 -15.07 -15.53 3.92
C ILE A 257 -15.46 -16.83 3.24
N ARG A 258 -15.49 -16.87 1.91
CA ARG A 258 -15.60 -18.12 1.16
C ARG A 258 -14.75 -18.13 -0.10
N VAL A 259 -14.38 -19.33 -0.53
CA VAL A 259 -13.71 -19.59 -1.80
C VAL A 259 -14.56 -20.54 -2.63
N ALA A 260 -14.83 -20.17 -3.89
CA ALA A 260 -15.72 -20.91 -4.78
C ALA A 260 -15.08 -21.10 -6.17
N PRO A 261 -14.98 -22.33 -6.71
CA PRO A 261 -15.31 -23.63 -6.08
C PRO A 261 -14.45 -23.95 -4.84
N PRO A 262 -14.84 -24.94 -4.01
CA PRO A 262 -14.12 -25.31 -2.79
C PRO A 262 -12.62 -25.59 -3.02
N PRO A 263 -11.72 -24.96 -2.26
CA PRO A 263 -10.30 -25.25 -2.29
C PRO A 263 -9.95 -26.46 -1.41
N ARG A 264 -8.72 -26.94 -1.49
CA ARG A 264 -8.15 -27.90 -0.53
C ARG A 264 -7.85 -27.23 0.81
N SER A 265 -7.31 -26.02 0.78
CA SER A 265 -7.08 -25.22 1.98
C SER A 265 -7.09 -23.72 1.70
N ILE A 266 -7.41 -22.97 2.76
CA ILE A 266 -7.36 -21.51 2.83
C ILE A 266 -6.48 -21.16 4.03
N THR A 267 -5.36 -20.50 3.79
CA THR A 267 -4.57 -19.86 4.84
C THR A 267 -4.82 -18.35 4.77
N ILE A 268 -5.25 -17.77 5.87
CA ILE A 268 -5.40 -16.31 6.02
C ILE A 268 -4.15 -15.76 6.69
N GLU A 269 -3.51 -14.80 6.02
CA GLU A 269 -2.24 -14.23 6.45
C GLU A 269 -2.44 -12.91 7.21
N PRO A 270 -1.61 -12.61 8.23
CA PRO A 270 -1.63 -11.35 8.96
C PRO A 270 -1.44 -10.11 8.08
N ILE A 271 -1.83 -8.94 8.57
CA ILE A 271 -1.63 -7.65 7.85
C ILE A 271 -0.16 -7.44 7.48
N ALA A 272 0.76 -7.77 8.40
CA ALA A 272 2.19 -7.62 8.21
C ALA A 272 2.75 -8.46 7.04
N TRP A 273 2.06 -9.53 6.63
CA TRP A 273 2.48 -10.38 5.51
C TRP A 273 2.45 -9.65 4.16
N SER A 274 1.61 -8.62 4.05
CA SER A 274 1.35 -7.88 2.81
C SER A 274 1.20 -6.37 3.03
N ALA A 275 1.81 -5.85 4.11
CA ALA A 275 1.70 -4.44 4.51
C ALA A 275 2.13 -3.48 3.38
N SER A 276 3.06 -3.90 2.54
CA SER A 276 3.35 -3.31 1.24
C SER A 276 3.42 -4.39 0.14
N ARG A 277 3.45 -3.95 -1.12
CA ARG A 277 3.75 -4.84 -2.27
C ARG A 277 5.11 -5.54 -2.09
N ASN A 278 6.10 -4.82 -1.57
CA ASN A 278 7.44 -5.38 -1.33
C ASN A 278 7.40 -6.42 -0.21
N ASP A 279 6.65 -6.20 0.87
CA ASP A 279 6.47 -7.20 1.94
C ASP A 279 5.77 -8.45 1.41
N PHE A 280 4.70 -8.29 0.62
CA PHE A 280 4.00 -9.40 -0.01
C PHE A 280 4.96 -10.25 -0.86
N PHE A 281 5.68 -9.64 -1.80
CA PHE A 281 6.61 -10.39 -2.65
C PHE A 281 7.83 -10.93 -1.90
N THR A 282 8.26 -10.28 -0.81
CA THR A 282 9.32 -10.81 0.07
C THR A 282 8.86 -12.10 0.74
N ASN A 283 7.61 -12.14 1.20
CA ASN A 283 7.06 -13.35 1.82
C ASN A 283 6.76 -14.45 0.78
N VAL A 284 6.30 -14.09 -0.42
CA VAL A 284 6.15 -15.06 -1.52
C VAL A 284 7.51 -15.64 -1.95
N ALA A 285 8.54 -14.81 -2.06
CA ALA A 285 9.88 -15.25 -2.47
C ALA A 285 10.49 -16.27 -1.50
N ARG A 286 10.10 -16.27 -0.22
CA ARG A 286 10.54 -17.26 0.78
C ARG A 286 9.93 -18.66 0.58
N GLU A 287 8.83 -18.75 -0.15
CA GLU A 287 8.07 -19.99 -0.38
C GLU A 287 8.42 -20.66 -1.72
N VAL A 288 9.31 -20.05 -2.51
CA VAL A 288 9.75 -20.56 -3.81
C VAL A 288 11.27 -20.68 -3.89
N ASP A 289 11.77 -21.24 -4.99
CA ASP A 289 13.21 -21.44 -5.18
C ASP A 289 13.94 -20.10 -5.30
N ARG A 290 15.09 -20.00 -4.62
CA ARG A 290 15.98 -18.83 -4.73
C ARG A 290 16.44 -18.66 -6.17
N GLY A 291 16.30 -17.45 -6.71
CA GLY A 291 16.56 -17.16 -8.13
C GLY A 291 15.31 -16.88 -8.93
N ASP A 292 14.13 -17.34 -8.46
CA ASP A 292 12.85 -17.06 -9.13
C ASP A 292 12.46 -15.60 -8.99
N TYR A 293 12.81 -14.93 -7.89
CA TYR A 293 12.55 -13.52 -7.63
C TYR A 293 13.87 -12.73 -7.50
N PRO A 294 13.86 -11.40 -7.73
CA PRO A 294 15.02 -10.56 -7.49
C PRO A 294 15.63 -10.76 -6.10
N ARG A 295 16.96 -10.74 -6.01
CA ARG A 295 17.70 -11.03 -4.77
C ARG A 295 17.29 -10.18 -3.56
N TYR A 296 16.85 -8.93 -3.78
CA TYR A 296 16.45 -8.04 -2.69
C TYR A 296 15.20 -8.53 -1.96
N LEU A 297 14.33 -9.32 -2.61
CA LEU A 297 13.19 -9.98 -1.97
C LEU A 297 13.61 -11.15 -1.07
N HIS A 298 14.87 -11.59 -1.17
CA HIS A 298 15.51 -12.49 -0.22
C HIS A 298 16.33 -11.74 0.85
N ASN A 299 16.17 -10.41 0.96
CA ASN A 299 16.95 -9.53 1.84
C ASN A 299 18.45 -9.47 1.49
N GLU A 300 18.79 -9.64 0.22
CA GLU A 300 20.16 -9.51 -0.28
C GLU A 300 20.34 -8.22 -1.08
N GLN A 301 21.36 -7.44 -0.76
CA GLN A 301 21.66 -6.21 -1.48
C GLN A 301 22.00 -6.50 -2.96
N SER A 302 21.32 -5.81 -3.87
CA SER A 302 21.72 -5.72 -5.28
C SER A 302 22.39 -4.38 -5.52
N TYR A 303 23.64 -4.39 -5.97
CA TYR A 303 24.34 -3.19 -6.38
C TYR A 303 23.89 -2.80 -7.78
N TRP A 304 23.68 -1.51 -8.00
CA TRP A 304 23.22 -0.95 -9.26
C TRP A 304 23.95 0.34 -9.61
N SER A 305 23.88 0.71 -10.88
CA SER A 305 24.39 1.99 -11.38
C SER A 305 23.37 2.63 -12.33
N VAL A 306 23.48 3.95 -12.46
CA VAL A 306 22.65 4.74 -13.37
C VAL A 306 23.23 4.62 -14.78
N VAL A 307 22.34 4.45 -15.76
CA VAL A 307 22.66 4.47 -17.18
C VAL A 307 21.81 5.57 -17.82
N GLY A 308 22.44 6.66 -18.23
CA GLY A 308 21.75 7.84 -18.75
C GLY A 308 22.66 8.78 -19.53
N VAL A 309 22.06 9.74 -20.21
CA VAL A 309 22.76 10.86 -20.86
C VAL A 309 22.85 12.02 -19.87
N ASP A 310 24.01 12.67 -19.78
CA ASP A 310 24.24 13.77 -18.85
C ASP A 310 23.17 14.87 -18.96
N GLY A 311 22.58 15.23 -17.82
CA GLY A 311 21.54 16.23 -17.69
C GLY A 311 20.16 15.83 -18.25
N ASP A 312 19.97 14.60 -18.72
CA ASP A 312 18.64 14.10 -19.08
C ASP A 312 17.77 13.89 -17.84
N THR A 313 16.46 13.99 -18.00
CA THR A 313 15.49 13.79 -16.91
C THR A 313 15.10 12.32 -16.74
N ASN A 314 15.36 11.50 -17.76
CA ASN A 314 15.11 10.07 -17.76
C ASN A 314 16.44 9.31 -17.73
N GLU A 315 16.54 8.37 -16.80
CA GLU A 315 17.70 7.51 -16.63
C GLU A 315 17.22 6.09 -16.33
N ALA A 316 18.00 5.10 -16.75
CA ALA A 316 17.78 3.70 -16.46
C ALA A 316 18.66 3.25 -15.29
N LEU A 317 18.28 2.15 -14.63
CA LEU A 317 19.13 1.46 -13.66
C LEU A 317 19.59 0.12 -14.22
N PHE A 318 20.84 -0.23 -13.97
CA PHE A 318 21.43 -1.53 -14.33
C PHE A 318 22.11 -2.15 -13.11
N ASN A 319 21.78 -3.40 -12.79
CA ASN A 319 22.30 -4.07 -11.60
C ASN A 319 23.32 -5.17 -11.89
N ILE A 320 23.97 -5.65 -10.82
CA ILE A 320 24.96 -6.73 -10.85
C ILE A 320 24.42 -8.09 -11.31
N ASP A 321 23.09 -8.24 -11.37
CA ASP A 321 22.42 -9.45 -11.84
C ASP A 321 22.14 -9.37 -13.34
N GLY A 322 22.44 -8.23 -13.99
CA GLY A 322 22.18 -8.00 -15.40
C GLY A 322 20.76 -7.51 -15.70
N ALA A 323 19.95 -7.24 -14.68
CA ALA A 323 18.62 -6.67 -14.83
C ALA A 323 18.69 -5.17 -15.11
N VAL A 324 17.80 -4.69 -15.99
CA VAL A 324 17.72 -3.29 -16.39
C VAL A 324 16.32 -2.75 -16.09
N GLU A 325 16.22 -1.65 -15.35
CA GLU A 325 14.99 -0.87 -15.18
C GLU A 325 15.05 0.33 -16.13
N PRO A 326 14.26 0.34 -17.23
CA PRO A 326 14.40 1.37 -18.27
C PRO A 326 13.91 2.76 -17.85
N GLU A 327 13.01 2.81 -16.87
CA GLU A 327 12.39 4.03 -16.39
C GLU A 327 12.16 3.96 -14.88
N LYS A 328 12.28 5.11 -14.21
CA LYS A 328 12.15 5.20 -12.75
C LYS A 328 10.84 4.63 -12.25
N GLY A 329 10.95 3.63 -11.39
CA GLY A 329 9.84 2.98 -10.72
C GLY A 329 9.05 2.01 -11.62
N GLY A 330 9.56 1.70 -12.81
CA GLY A 330 8.92 0.88 -13.81
C GLY A 330 9.17 -0.62 -13.65
N TYR A 331 9.00 -1.34 -14.77
CA TYR A 331 9.34 -2.76 -14.88
C TYR A 331 10.85 -2.94 -15.07
N SER A 332 11.35 -4.15 -14.83
CA SER A 332 12.70 -4.54 -15.23
C SER A 332 12.69 -5.55 -16.37
N ILE A 333 13.78 -5.54 -17.14
CA ILE A 333 14.14 -6.57 -18.11
C ILE A 333 15.22 -7.42 -17.44
N GLU A 334 14.87 -8.63 -17.03
CA GLU A 334 15.78 -9.55 -16.35
C GLU A 334 16.23 -10.68 -17.30
N PRO A 335 17.55 -10.93 -17.39
CA PRO A 335 18.10 -12.02 -18.18
C PRO A 335 18.01 -13.36 -17.46
N PHE A 336 17.77 -14.43 -18.22
CA PHE A 336 17.96 -15.82 -17.79
C PHE A 336 18.63 -16.60 -18.90
N LEU A 337 19.41 -17.62 -18.54
CA LEU A 337 20.10 -18.47 -19.52
C LEU A 337 19.67 -19.92 -19.37
N TYR A 338 18.94 -20.46 -20.34
CA TYR A 338 18.62 -21.87 -20.38
C TYR A 338 19.71 -22.64 -21.12
N THR A 339 20.46 -23.48 -20.43
CA THR A 339 21.58 -24.25 -20.99
C THR A 339 21.77 -25.56 -20.22
N GLY A 340 22.18 -26.63 -20.91
CA GLY A 340 22.37 -27.94 -20.28
C GLY A 340 21.11 -28.51 -19.61
N GLY A 341 19.93 -28.15 -20.11
CA GLY A 341 18.64 -28.60 -19.56
C GLY A 341 18.18 -27.85 -18.30
N ARG A 342 18.89 -26.79 -17.88
CA ARG A 342 18.61 -26.02 -16.66
C ARG A 342 18.49 -24.54 -16.96
N LEU A 343 17.60 -23.85 -16.24
CA LEU A 343 17.54 -22.40 -16.20
C LEU A 343 18.60 -21.88 -15.24
N LEU A 344 19.50 -21.02 -15.72
CA LEU A 344 20.42 -20.27 -14.88
C LEU A 344 19.81 -18.90 -14.57
N THR A 345 19.81 -18.58 -13.28
CA THR A 345 19.34 -17.32 -12.71
C THR A 345 20.52 -16.57 -12.07
N TRP A 346 20.27 -15.39 -11.50
CA TRP A 346 21.28 -14.68 -10.70
C TRP A 346 21.78 -15.51 -9.50
N ASN A 347 20.98 -16.46 -9.00
CA ASN A 347 21.34 -17.35 -7.89
C ASN A 347 22.44 -18.35 -8.28
N ASP A 348 22.55 -18.66 -9.56
CA ASP A 348 23.51 -19.63 -10.11
C ASP A 348 24.80 -18.98 -10.60
N VAL A 349 24.78 -17.67 -10.80
CA VAL A 349 25.84 -16.93 -11.49
C VAL A 349 26.52 -15.97 -10.52
N PRO A 350 27.82 -16.15 -10.21
CA PRO A 350 28.54 -15.16 -9.43
C PRO A 350 28.64 -13.86 -10.25
N PRO A 351 28.22 -12.72 -9.69
CA PRO A 351 28.23 -11.45 -10.41
C PRO A 351 29.67 -11.04 -10.73
N LYS A 352 29.92 -10.69 -11.99
CA LYS A 352 31.21 -10.17 -12.47
C LYS A 352 30.99 -8.85 -13.20
N PRO A 353 30.86 -7.73 -12.47
CA PRO A 353 30.72 -6.43 -13.08
C PRO A 353 32.04 -5.97 -13.71
N SER A 354 31.96 -5.26 -14.83
CA SER A 354 33.09 -4.62 -15.48
C SER A 354 32.68 -3.30 -16.11
N LEU A 355 33.66 -2.47 -16.44
CA LEU A 355 33.47 -1.22 -17.19
C LEU A 355 34.16 -1.34 -18.55
N ALA A 356 33.61 -0.74 -19.59
CA ALA A 356 34.28 -0.70 -20.89
C ALA A 356 35.69 -0.08 -20.74
N LYS A 357 36.71 -0.78 -21.25
CA LYS A 357 38.14 -0.45 -21.08
C LYS A 357 38.61 -0.30 -19.62
N GLY A 358 37.83 -0.76 -18.64
CA GLY A 358 38.12 -0.68 -17.21
C GLY A 358 37.85 0.68 -16.56
N TYR A 359 37.38 1.70 -17.29
CA TYR A 359 37.15 3.03 -16.73
C TYR A 359 36.05 3.85 -17.43
N LEU A 360 35.61 3.48 -18.64
CA LEU A 360 34.51 4.20 -19.28
C LEU A 360 33.20 3.84 -18.56
N PRO A 361 32.28 4.82 -18.36
CA PRO A 361 31.02 4.61 -17.63
C PRO A 361 29.98 3.87 -18.50
N ILE A 362 30.40 2.73 -19.05
CA ILE A 362 29.58 1.79 -19.83
C ILE A 362 29.70 0.46 -19.07
N PRO A 363 28.75 0.18 -18.17
CA PRO A 363 28.80 -1.01 -17.32
C PRO A 363 28.42 -2.27 -18.09
N SER A 364 29.08 -3.37 -17.72
CA SER A 364 28.76 -4.71 -18.16
C SER A 364 28.69 -5.68 -16.97
N VAL A 365 27.93 -6.76 -17.14
CA VAL A 365 27.93 -7.92 -16.24
C VAL A 365 28.24 -9.17 -17.05
N GLU A 366 29.19 -9.97 -16.57
CA GLU A 366 29.56 -11.24 -17.18
C GLU A 366 28.92 -12.42 -16.46
N TRP A 367 28.14 -13.18 -17.22
CA TRP A 367 27.64 -14.51 -16.89
C TRP A 367 28.49 -15.54 -17.64
N PRO A 368 28.44 -16.84 -17.28
CA PRO A 368 28.98 -17.90 -18.12
C PRO A 368 28.41 -17.77 -19.53
N ASN A 369 29.29 -17.54 -20.50
CA ASN A 369 28.97 -17.41 -21.93
C ASN A 369 28.05 -16.25 -22.33
N LEU A 370 27.64 -15.39 -21.41
CA LEU A 370 26.77 -14.24 -21.68
C LEU A 370 27.41 -12.97 -21.12
N THR A 371 27.55 -11.93 -21.95
CA THR A 371 27.93 -10.59 -21.49
C THR A 371 26.78 -9.64 -21.75
N ILE A 372 26.39 -8.88 -20.72
CA ILE A 372 25.31 -7.91 -20.78
C ILE A 372 25.92 -6.54 -20.60
N THR A 373 25.66 -5.61 -21.50
CA THR A 373 26.19 -4.24 -21.44
C THR A 373 25.06 -3.25 -21.60
N ALA A 374 25.02 -2.21 -20.76
CA ALA A 374 24.01 -1.16 -20.85
C ALA A 374 24.68 0.20 -21.07
N TYR A 375 24.12 1.01 -21.96
CA TYR A 375 24.53 2.40 -22.18
C TYR A 375 23.38 3.23 -22.72
N ALA A 376 23.43 4.54 -22.52
CA ALA A 376 22.50 5.48 -23.12
C ALA A 376 23.22 6.37 -24.14
N ALA A 377 22.53 6.75 -25.20
CA ALA A 377 23.05 7.65 -26.23
C ALA A 377 21.92 8.50 -26.83
N GLY A 378 22.28 9.61 -27.46
CA GLY A 378 21.34 10.54 -28.08
C GLY A 378 21.36 11.92 -27.43
N LYS A 379 20.40 12.77 -27.81
CA LYS A 379 20.26 14.12 -27.27
C LYS A 379 19.47 14.08 -25.97
N ARG A 380 19.76 15.01 -25.07
CA ARG A 380 18.95 15.26 -23.87
C ARG A 380 17.46 15.41 -24.23
N GLY A 381 16.59 14.71 -23.54
CA GLY A 381 15.13 14.70 -23.78
C GLY A 381 14.68 13.78 -24.92
N GLU A 382 15.62 13.20 -25.66
CA GLU A 382 15.40 12.24 -26.75
C GLU A 382 16.42 11.09 -26.68
N SER A 383 16.97 10.82 -25.49
CA SER A 383 17.97 9.78 -25.30
C SER A 383 17.36 8.39 -25.45
N THR A 384 18.18 7.44 -25.88
CA THR A 384 17.81 6.04 -26.09
C THR A 384 18.71 5.16 -25.22
N LEU A 385 18.09 4.25 -24.48
CA LEU A 385 18.76 3.17 -23.76
C LEU A 385 19.06 2.02 -24.73
N TYR A 386 20.31 1.55 -24.71
CA TYR A 386 20.77 0.37 -25.41
C TYR A 386 21.19 -0.69 -24.39
N VAL A 387 20.77 -1.93 -24.63
CA VAL A 387 21.19 -3.09 -23.84
C VAL A 387 21.66 -4.18 -24.79
N ASP A 388 22.97 -4.45 -24.76
CA ASP A 388 23.62 -5.42 -25.62
C ASP A 388 23.80 -6.74 -24.87
N TYR A 389 23.19 -7.80 -25.40
CA TYR A 389 23.33 -9.17 -24.89
C TYR A 389 24.21 -9.98 -25.85
N THR A 390 25.44 -10.31 -25.44
CA THR A 390 26.39 -11.11 -26.23
C THR A 390 26.46 -12.53 -25.69
N LEU A 391 25.80 -13.47 -26.37
CA LEU A 391 25.86 -14.90 -26.05
C LEU A 391 26.94 -15.59 -26.92
N ARG A 392 27.94 -16.20 -26.27
CA ARG A 392 28.99 -16.99 -26.92
C ARG A 392 28.69 -18.48 -26.72
N ALA A 393 28.42 -19.22 -27.79
CA ALA A 393 28.20 -20.66 -27.70
C ALA A 393 29.42 -21.44 -28.21
N ASP A 394 29.81 -22.46 -27.46
CA ASP A 394 30.72 -23.50 -27.96
C ASP A 394 29.86 -24.57 -28.68
N THR A 395 30.39 -25.20 -29.73
CA THR A 395 29.64 -26.10 -30.64
C THR A 395 28.96 -27.32 -29.97
N ALA A 396 29.18 -27.55 -28.68
CA ALA A 396 28.68 -28.70 -27.93
C ALA A 396 27.46 -28.40 -27.04
N THR A 397 27.01 -27.14 -26.89
CA THR A 397 25.92 -26.80 -25.95
C THR A 397 24.94 -25.81 -26.55
N ASN A 398 23.66 -26.21 -26.63
CA ASN A 398 22.56 -25.30 -26.96
C ASN A 398 22.30 -24.39 -25.75
N ALA A 399 22.27 -23.08 -25.99
CA ALA A 399 21.94 -22.08 -24.99
C ALA A 399 20.86 -21.14 -25.52
N THR A 400 19.86 -20.86 -24.70
CA THR A 400 18.75 -19.94 -25.02
C THR A 400 18.77 -18.79 -24.01
N LEU A 401 18.99 -17.57 -24.50
CA LEU A 401 18.77 -16.36 -23.71
C LEU A 401 17.26 -16.08 -23.62
N LEU A 402 16.77 -15.91 -22.39
CA LEU A 402 15.41 -15.50 -22.11
C LEU A 402 15.48 -14.11 -21.46
N LEU A 403 14.69 -13.16 -21.96
CA LEU A 403 14.55 -11.83 -21.39
C LEU A 403 13.13 -11.69 -20.85
N ALA A 404 13.00 -11.62 -19.52
CA ALA A 404 11.71 -11.49 -18.86
C ALA A 404 11.41 -10.02 -18.57
N ILE A 405 10.22 -9.55 -18.95
CA ILE A 405 9.67 -8.30 -18.44
C ILE A 405 9.03 -8.59 -17.10
N ARG A 406 9.55 -7.99 -16.03
CA ARG A 406 9.14 -8.27 -14.66
C ARG A 406 8.56 -7.03 -13.99
N PRO A 407 7.49 -7.17 -13.19
CA PRO A 407 6.89 -6.06 -12.44
C PRO A 407 7.71 -5.75 -11.17
N PHE A 408 9.04 -5.80 -11.26
CA PHE A 408 9.98 -5.58 -10.18
C PHE A 408 10.98 -4.53 -10.60
N GLN A 409 11.29 -3.61 -9.70
CA GLN A 409 12.29 -2.57 -9.91
C GLN A 409 13.69 -3.15 -9.71
N VAL A 410 14.70 -2.51 -10.29
CA VAL A 410 16.11 -2.74 -9.93
C VAL A 410 16.40 -2.16 -8.55
N ASN A 411 15.77 -1.02 -8.22
CA ASN A 411 15.88 -0.36 -6.93
C ASN A 411 14.48 -0.20 -6.29
N PRO A 412 14.07 -1.13 -5.38
CA PRO A 412 12.71 -1.26 -4.85
C PRO A 412 12.29 -0.22 -3.79
#